data_AF-A0A7K4D1M6-F1
#
_entry.id   AF-A0A7K4D1M6-F1
#
_cell.length_a   1.000
_cell.length_b   1.000
_cell.length_c   1.000
_cell.angle_alpha   90.00
_cell.angle_beta   90.00
_cell.angle_gamma   90.00
#
_symmetry.space_group_name_H-M   'P 1'
#
loop_
_entity.id
_entity.type
_entity.pdbx_description
1 polymer ?
#
loop_
_entity_poly.entity_id
_entity_poly.type
_entity_poly.pdbx_seq_one_letter_code
_entity_poly.pdbx_strand_id
1 'polypeptide(L)'
;MFSTLNQGIVYALGTGWWWSLPPEWPCMTGNPGMCASTIDSDIDGIPDMFEAMLGLNKSSADSDGDGLLDYTEMSVCNSNPGDSDTDNDLVPDDVEVASHSNPTMIDSDGDLLTDFDEIVVHHSSPILVDTDGDGADDYVEVISYHTNASLRDTDGDGLSDGQEILGYLGYVTNALDPDTDNDTLLDGLEITIYHSDPTSLDGDQDGLSDRDEALHHNTDPMKVDTDGDGLSDYMEIDIHSDPRDLFSPIGWIIVACLTTVIVLGMVARATTRKKKAAAAVIEARNKERQRIVTLEQHVEKMIKKYAARSMRKFTLGPIKRDWELGSRYTFKEIEMVLDQRVTRGLLQKSAAKDSIEDQEYIIST
;
A
#
# COMPACT_ATOMS: atom_id res chain seq x y z
N MET A 1 -1.32 -9.73 -60.73
CA MET A 1 -0.33 -10.79 -61.00
C MET A 1 -0.06 -11.47 -59.67
N PHE A 2 -0.44 -12.75 -59.55
CA PHE A 2 0.25 -13.87 -58.87
C PHE A 2 1.54 -13.50 -58.08
N SER A 3 1.86 -14.04 -56.89
CA SER A 3 1.62 -15.37 -56.36
C SER A 3 2.06 -15.50 -54.89
N THR A 4 1.52 -16.54 -54.23
CA THR A 4 2.18 -17.51 -53.31
C THR A 4 2.62 -17.06 -51.91
N LEU A 5 1.79 -17.40 -50.93
CA LEU A 5 2.20 -17.80 -49.59
C LEU A 5 2.59 -19.29 -49.62
N ASN A 6 3.74 -19.58 -49.03
CA ASN A 6 4.39 -20.87 -48.96
C ASN A 6 4.00 -21.60 -47.66
N GLN A 7 3.90 -22.91 -47.77
CA GLN A 7 3.38 -23.87 -46.79
C GLN A 7 4.24 -23.94 -45.52
N GLY A 8 3.57 -24.02 -44.36
CA GLY A 8 4.12 -24.50 -43.10
C GLY A 8 3.29 -25.66 -42.60
N ILE A 9 3.76 -26.88 -42.84
CA ILE A 9 3.17 -28.13 -42.35
C ILE A 9 3.61 -28.31 -40.90
N VAL A 10 2.66 -28.35 -39.96
CA VAL A 10 2.86 -28.84 -38.59
C VAL A 10 2.37 -30.29 -38.56
N TYR A 11 3.25 -31.20 -38.16
CA TYR A 11 2.93 -32.61 -37.95
C TYR A 11 2.30 -32.77 -36.55
N ALA A 12 1.02 -33.16 -36.50
CA ALA A 12 0.42 -33.74 -35.30
C ALA A 12 0.44 -35.27 -35.42
N LEU A 13 1.09 -35.92 -34.45
CA LEU A 13 1.09 -37.36 -34.27
C LEU A 13 -0.12 -37.71 -33.40
N GLY A 14 -1.15 -38.30 -34.00
CA GLY A 14 -2.32 -38.84 -33.32
C GLY A 14 -3.01 -39.81 -34.28
N THR A 15 -3.48 -40.95 -33.78
CA THR A 15 -3.94 -42.10 -34.55
C THR A 15 -5.10 -41.75 -35.49
N GLY A 16 -4.77 -41.37 -36.72
CA GLY A 16 -5.75 -40.97 -37.73
C GLY A 16 -6.56 -42.14 -38.27
N TRP A 17 -7.87 -42.11 -38.05
CA TRP A 17 -8.83 -42.65 -38.99
C TRP A 17 -8.99 -41.60 -40.10
N TRP A 18 -8.30 -41.83 -41.22
CA TRP A 18 -8.29 -40.88 -42.35
C TRP A 18 -9.56 -41.03 -43.18
N TRP A 19 -10.56 -40.17 -42.97
CA TRP A 19 -11.65 -39.95 -43.92
C TRP A 19 -11.21 -38.95 -44.99
N SER A 20 -10.23 -39.32 -45.82
CA SER A 20 -10.05 -38.64 -47.10
C SER A 20 -11.16 -39.12 -48.03
N LEU A 21 -12.23 -38.33 -48.17
CA LEU A 21 -13.19 -38.51 -49.26
C LEU A 21 -12.41 -38.62 -50.59
N PRO A 22 -12.63 -39.67 -51.41
CA PRO A 22 -11.96 -39.77 -52.68
C PRO A 22 -12.36 -38.59 -53.59
N PRO A 23 -11.42 -38.06 -54.40
CA PRO A 23 -11.68 -36.93 -55.26
C PRO A 23 -12.64 -37.35 -56.38
N GLU A 24 -13.72 -36.59 -56.51
CA GLU A 24 -14.61 -36.51 -57.68
C GLU A 24 -15.32 -37.83 -58.05
N TRP A 25 -16.61 -37.89 -57.68
CA TRP A 25 -17.52 -38.99 -57.99
C TRP A 25 -17.59 -39.26 -59.51
N PRO A 26 -17.24 -40.46 -59.99
CA PRO A 26 -17.22 -40.78 -61.41
C PRO A 26 -18.63 -41.18 -61.89
N CYS A 27 -19.60 -40.27 -61.83
CA CYS A 27 -20.91 -40.47 -62.45
C CYS A 27 -21.15 -39.59 -63.69
N MET A 28 -20.26 -38.63 -63.98
CA MET A 28 -20.39 -37.77 -65.16
C MET A 28 -19.61 -38.24 -66.41
N THR A 29 -18.93 -39.40 -66.36
CA THR A 29 -18.10 -39.90 -67.48
C THR A 29 -18.60 -41.23 -68.07
N GLY A 30 -19.85 -41.22 -68.56
CA GLY A 30 -20.24 -41.90 -69.79
C GLY A 30 -19.86 -43.38 -70.03
N ASN A 31 -19.91 -44.26 -69.03
CA ASN A 31 -19.76 -45.71 -69.26
C ASN A 31 -20.87 -46.52 -68.56
N PRO A 32 -21.85 -47.08 -69.29
CA PRO A 32 -23.09 -47.64 -68.73
C PRO A 32 -22.95 -49.05 -68.12
N GLY A 33 -21.72 -49.58 -67.99
CA GLY A 33 -21.45 -50.96 -67.55
C GLY A 33 -20.91 -51.13 -66.13
N MET A 34 -20.72 -50.05 -65.37
CA MET A 34 -20.24 -50.08 -63.97
C MET A 34 -21.21 -49.41 -62.99
N CYS A 35 -22.44 -49.11 -63.40
CA CYS A 35 -23.48 -48.49 -62.56
C CYS A 35 -24.20 -49.50 -61.65
N ALA A 36 -23.45 -50.38 -61.00
CA ALA A 36 -23.88 -51.00 -59.74
C ALA A 36 -23.08 -50.26 -58.67
N SER A 37 -23.58 -49.27 -57.95
CA SER A 37 -24.90 -49.11 -57.33
C SER A 37 -25.25 -47.62 -57.17
N THR A 38 -26.21 -47.11 -57.93
CA THR A 38 -26.82 -45.79 -57.69
C THR A 38 -28.13 -45.91 -56.90
N ILE A 39 -28.32 -47.04 -56.21
CA ILE A 39 -29.47 -47.21 -55.32
C ILE A 39 -29.08 -46.51 -54.04
N ASP A 40 -29.92 -45.54 -53.69
CA ASP A 40 -29.89 -44.71 -52.50
C ASP A 40 -31.35 -44.77 -52.04
N SER A 41 -31.60 -45.60 -51.03
CA SER A 41 -32.93 -46.09 -50.67
C SER A 41 -33.73 -45.11 -49.82
N ASP A 42 -33.07 -44.27 -49.04
CA ASP A 42 -33.62 -43.19 -48.20
C ASP A 42 -33.37 -41.79 -48.76
N ILE A 43 -32.55 -41.67 -49.82
CA ILE A 43 -32.37 -40.45 -50.63
C ILE A 43 -31.69 -39.34 -49.81
N ASP A 44 -30.71 -39.71 -49.01
CA ASP A 44 -29.93 -38.78 -48.18
C ASP A 44 -28.64 -38.31 -48.88
N GLY A 45 -28.29 -38.94 -50.01
CA GLY A 45 -27.08 -38.66 -50.79
C GLY A 45 -25.97 -39.69 -50.61
N ILE A 46 -26.18 -40.73 -49.81
CA ILE A 46 -25.27 -41.85 -49.59
C ILE A 46 -25.83 -43.12 -50.28
N PRO A 47 -25.10 -43.73 -51.23
CA PRO A 47 -25.58 -44.98 -51.86
C PRO A 47 -25.62 -46.17 -50.90
N ASP A 48 -26.62 -47.05 -51.03
CA ASP A 48 -26.83 -48.31 -50.28
C ASP A 48 -25.56 -49.15 -50.06
N MET A 49 -24.68 -49.21 -51.06
CA MET A 49 -23.44 -50.00 -51.00
C MET A 49 -22.42 -49.36 -50.05
N PHE A 50 -22.39 -48.03 -49.98
CA PHE A 50 -21.50 -47.28 -49.11
C PHE A 50 -22.01 -47.31 -47.67
N GLU A 51 -23.32 -47.15 -47.46
CA GLU A 51 -23.96 -47.34 -46.15
C GLU A 51 -23.68 -48.74 -45.60
N ALA A 52 -23.84 -49.78 -46.44
CA ALA A 52 -23.49 -51.15 -46.06
C ALA A 52 -22.01 -51.37 -45.75
N MET A 53 -21.11 -50.54 -46.30
CA MET A 53 -19.68 -50.58 -46.00
C MET A 53 -19.34 -49.86 -44.68
N LEU A 54 -20.08 -48.80 -44.36
CA LEU A 54 -19.92 -48.01 -43.14
C LEU A 54 -20.70 -48.57 -41.95
N GLY A 55 -21.66 -49.45 -42.19
CA GLY A 55 -22.53 -50.01 -41.14
C GLY A 55 -23.77 -49.17 -40.86
N LEU A 56 -24.09 -48.22 -41.75
CA LEU A 56 -25.23 -47.31 -41.66
C LEU A 56 -26.54 -47.99 -42.12
N ASN A 57 -27.66 -47.39 -41.75
CA ASN A 57 -28.98 -47.88 -42.06
C ASN A 57 -29.47 -47.33 -43.40
N LYS A 58 -29.25 -48.12 -44.45
CA LYS A 58 -29.71 -47.90 -45.84
C LYS A 58 -31.21 -47.72 -46.11
N SER A 59 -32.01 -47.40 -45.12
CA SER A 59 -33.43 -47.10 -45.25
C SER A 59 -33.84 -45.97 -44.30
N SER A 60 -32.86 -45.29 -43.71
CA SER A 60 -32.98 -44.19 -42.79
C SER A 60 -31.90 -43.17 -43.13
N ALA A 61 -32.31 -42.00 -43.60
CA ALA A 61 -31.41 -40.88 -43.90
C ALA A 61 -30.68 -40.28 -42.68
N ASP A 62 -30.97 -40.83 -41.51
CA ASP A 62 -30.52 -40.47 -40.16
C ASP A 62 -30.43 -41.81 -39.42
N SER A 63 -29.23 -42.36 -39.35
CA SER A 63 -28.96 -43.75 -39.00
C SER A 63 -29.04 -44.02 -37.49
N ASP A 64 -28.66 -43.06 -36.66
CA ASP A 64 -28.72 -43.12 -35.19
C ASP A 64 -29.95 -42.42 -34.59
N GLY A 65 -30.61 -41.56 -35.37
CA GLY A 65 -31.85 -40.91 -35.00
C GLY A 65 -31.67 -39.66 -34.13
N ASP A 66 -30.51 -39.02 -34.16
CA ASP A 66 -30.21 -37.81 -33.39
C ASP A 66 -30.82 -36.53 -34.02
N GLY A 67 -31.14 -36.57 -35.32
CA GLY A 67 -31.72 -35.46 -36.07
C GLY A 67 -30.78 -34.81 -37.10
N LEU A 68 -29.52 -35.23 -37.17
CA LEU A 68 -28.62 -34.98 -38.28
C LEU A 68 -28.79 -36.04 -39.37
N LEU A 69 -28.50 -35.66 -40.61
CA LEU A 69 -28.54 -36.62 -41.72
C LEU A 69 -27.14 -37.22 -41.89
N ASP A 70 -27.06 -38.51 -42.23
CA ASP A 70 -25.78 -39.20 -42.36
C ASP A 70 -24.83 -38.47 -43.33
N TYR A 71 -25.37 -37.96 -44.44
CA TYR A 71 -24.59 -37.17 -45.39
C TYR A 71 -23.98 -35.89 -44.78
N THR A 72 -24.72 -35.22 -43.89
CA THR A 72 -24.31 -33.96 -43.23
C THR A 72 -23.21 -34.23 -42.23
N GLU A 73 -23.36 -35.24 -41.40
CA GLU A 73 -22.35 -35.66 -40.43
C GLU A 73 -21.04 -36.02 -41.12
N MET A 74 -21.11 -36.81 -42.21
CA MET A 74 -19.92 -37.18 -42.99
C MET A 74 -19.27 -36.03 -43.76
N SER A 75 -20.07 -35.08 -44.27
CA SER A 75 -19.58 -34.09 -45.25
C SER A 75 -19.31 -32.72 -44.63
N VAL A 76 -19.94 -32.39 -43.50
CA VAL A 76 -19.93 -31.06 -42.88
C VAL A 76 -19.33 -31.13 -41.49
N CYS A 77 -19.89 -31.96 -40.61
CA CYS A 77 -19.54 -32.00 -39.19
C CYS A 77 -18.31 -32.89 -38.91
N ASN A 78 -18.02 -33.85 -39.80
CA ASN A 78 -17.07 -34.94 -39.60
C ASN A 78 -17.36 -35.79 -38.35
N SER A 79 -18.62 -35.83 -37.93
CA SER A 79 -19.09 -36.67 -36.84
C SER A 79 -19.46 -38.08 -37.35
N ASN A 80 -19.86 -38.99 -36.47
CA ASN A 80 -20.11 -40.39 -36.78
C ASN A 80 -21.63 -40.66 -36.96
N PRO A 81 -22.11 -40.91 -38.19
CA PRO A 81 -23.55 -41.11 -38.47
C PRO A 81 -24.25 -42.29 -37.80
N GLY A 82 -23.49 -43.12 -37.08
CA GLY A 82 -24.03 -44.26 -36.34
C GLY A 82 -23.97 -44.07 -34.84
N ASP A 83 -23.65 -42.87 -34.36
CA ASP A 83 -23.42 -42.55 -32.97
C ASP A 83 -23.89 -41.12 -32.66
N SER A 84 -25.03 -41.02 -31.97
CA SER A 84 -25.72 -39.76 -31.69
C SER A 84 -24.96 -38.76 -30.82
N ASP A 85 -23.79 -39.15 -30.31
CA ASP A 85 -22.89 -38.39 -29.42
C ASP A 85 -21.47 -38.88 -29.72
N THR A 86 -20.87 -38.30 -30.74
CA THR A 86 -19.64 -38.81 -31.38
C THR A 86 -18.43 -38.74 -30.46
N ASP A 87 -18.32 -37.74 -29.61
CA ASP A 87 -17.18 -37.55 -28.70
C ASP A 87 -17.47 -37.97 -27.24
N ASN A 88 -18.71 -38.36 -26.95
CA ASN A 88 -19.19 -38.91 -25.69
C ASN A 88 -19.13 -37.92 -24.53
N ASP A 89 -19.40 -36.64 -24.78
CA ASP A 89 -19.45 -35.59 -23.76
C ASP A 89 -20.86 -35.41 -23.13
N LEU A 90 -21.86 -36.16 -23.60
CA LEU A 90 -23.28 -36.12 -23.23
C LEU A 90 -24.12 -35.04 -23.95
N VAL A 91 -23.56 -34.35 -24.94
CA VAL A 91 -24.29 -33.50 -25.88
C VAL A 91 -24.46 -34.25 -27.20
N PRO A 92 -25.68 -34.36 -27.73
CA PRO A 92 -25.87 -34.97 -29.05
C PRO A 92 -25.31 -34.10 -30.18
N ASP A 93 -24.80 -34.73 -31.24
CA ASP A 93 -24.17 -34.03 -32.36
C ASP A 93 -25.10 -32.95 -32.97
N ASP A 94 -26.42 -33.21 -33.04
CA ASP A 94 -27.41 -32.24 -33.52
C ASP A 94 -27.48 -30.95 -32.67
N VAL A 95 -27.34 -31.08 -31.34
CA VAL A 95 -27.33 -29.98 -30.37
C VAL A 95 -26.02 -29.20 -30.46
N GLU A 96 -24.89 -29.88 -30.62
CA GLU A 96 -23.59 -29.24 -30.79
C GLU A 96 -23.54 -28.40 -32.06
N VAL A 97 -23.98 -28.97 -33.19
CA VAL A 97 -24.09 -28.25 -34.47
C VAL A 97 -25.02 -27.04 -34.35
N ALA A 98 -26.13 -27.16 -33.61
CA ALA A 98 -27.04 -26.04 -33.36
C ALA A 98 -26.43 -24.95 -32.46
N SER A 99 -25.58 -25.36 -31.52
CA SER A 99 -24.83 -24.49 -30.59
C SER A 99 -23.52 -23.97 -31.20
N HIS A 100 -23.19 -24.43 -32.40
CA HIS A 100 -21.95 -24.17 -33.15
C HIS A 100 -20.68 -24.75 -32.50
N SER A 101 -20.82 -25.63 -31.52
CA SER A 101 -19.72 -26.41 -30.98
C SER A 101 -19.36 -27.56 -31.93
N ASN A 102 -18.30 -28.30 -31.65
CA ASN A 102 -17.73 -29.29 -32.55
C ASN A 102 -18.01 -30.72 -32.04
N PRO A 103 -18.82 -31.51 -32.77
CA PRO A 103 -19.21 -32.87 -32.37
C PRO A 103 -18.11 -33.92 -32.28
N THR A 104 -16.85 -33.51 -32.38
CA THR A 104 -15.70 -34.40 -32.31
C THR A 104 -14.75 -34.00 -31.19
N MET A 105 -15.11 -33.00 -30.39
CA MET A 105 -14.30 -32.40 -29.34
C MET A 105 -15.14 -32.08 -28.10
N ILE A 106 -14.90 -32.87 -27.03
CA ILE A 106 -15.52 -32.70 -25.70
C ILE A 106 -15.45 -31.26 -25.14
N ASP A 107 -14.48 -30.48 -25.59
CA ASP A 107 -14.20 -29.10 -25.20
C ASP A 107 -13.82 -28.34 -26.48
N SER A 108 -14.78 -27.58 -27.01
CA SER A 108 -14.72 -27.02 -28.35
C SER A 108 -13.84 -25.77 -28.48
N ASP A 109 -13.73 -24.96 -27.43
CA ASP A 109 -12.88 -23.77 -27.42
C ASP A 109 -11.56 -23.91 -26.65
N GLY A 110 -11.44 -24.96 -25.85
CA GLY A 110 -10.23 -25.35 -25.13
C GLY A 110 -10.03 -24.60 -23.81
N ASP A 111 -11.09 -24.10 -23.17
CA ASP A 111 -11.02 -23.40 -21.89
C ASP A 111 -11.01 -24.32 -20.65
N LEU A 112 -11.20 -25.64 -20.85
CA LEU A 112 -11.30 -26.71 -19.85
C LEU A 112 -12.70 -26.96 -19.26
N LEU A 113 -13.74 -26.26 -19.72
CA LEU A 113 -15.12 -26.68 -19.57
C LEU A 113 -15.50 -27.61 -20.74
N THR A 114 -16.47 -28.49 -20.48
CA THR A 114 -16.99 -29.36 -21.55
C THR A 114 -18.18 -28.67 -22.22
N ASP A 115 -18.43 -28.97 -23.49
CA ASP A 115 -19.56 -28.38 -24.22
C ASP A 115 -20.87 -28.68 -23.47
N PHE A 116 -21.00 -29.86 -22.86
CA PHE A 116 -22.08 -30.17 -21.94
C PHE A 116 -22.20 -29.20 -20.76
N ASP A 117 -21.11 -28.94 -20.04
CA ASP A 117 -21.12 -28.05 -18.88
C ASP A 117 -21.51 -26.63 -19.29
N GLU A 118 -20.99 -26.14 -20.40
CA GLU A 118 -21.28 -24.79 -20.90
C GLU A 118 -22.73 -24.65 -21.37
N ILE A 119 -23.20 -25.54 -22.25
CA ILE A 119 -24.54 -25.46 -22.84
C ILE A 119 -25.61 -25.73 -21.77
N VAL A 120 -25.43 -26.79 -20.97
CA VAL A 120 -26.49 -27.34 -20.11
C VAL A 120 -26.44 -26.79 -18.69
N VAL A 121 -25.25 -26.58 -18.13
CA VAL A 121 -25.07 -26.24 -16.70
C VAL A 121 -24.89 -24.75 -16.50
N HIS A 122 -23.96 -24.13 -17.24
CA HIS A 122 -23.56 -22.73 -17.03
C HIS A 122 -24.27 -21.75 -17.96
N HIS A 123 -24.83 -22.26 -19.07
CA HIS A 123 -25.45 -21.47 -20.13
C HIS A 123 -24.49 -20.46 -20.77
N SER A 124 -23.20 -20.77 -20.75
CA SER A 124 -22.14 -20.07 -21.45
C SER A 124 -21.97 -20.60 -22.88
N SER A 125 -21.05 -20.00 -23.65
CA SER A 125 -20.88 -20.27 -25.07
C SER A 125 -19.75 -21.28 -25.31
N PRO A 126 -20.02 -22.49 -25.84
CA PRO A 126 -19.05 -23.57 -26.05
C PRO A 126 -18.02 -23.33 -27.17
N ILE A 127 -17.87 -22.09 -27.61
CA ILE A 127 -16.97 -21.67 -28.69
C ILE A 127 -16.19 -20.41 -28.33
N LEU A 128 -16.39 -19.88 -27.12
CA LEU A 128 -15.79 -18.65 -26.62
C LEU A 128 -15.26 -18.87 -25.22
N VAL A 129 -13.93 -18.93 -25.12
CA VAL A 129 -13.19 -19.03 -23.85
C VAL A 129 -13.58 -17.96 -22.80
N ASP A 130 -14.14 -16.84 -23.25
CA ASP A 130 -14.65 -15.73 -22.44
C ASP A 130 -15.97 -15.30 -23.10
N THR A 131 -17.08 -15.80 -22.56
CA THR A 131 -18.43 -15.73 -23.15
C THR A 131 -18.97 -14.30 -23.16
N ASP A 132 -18.81 -13.56 -22.07
CA ASP A 132 -19.32 -12.20 -21.94
C ASP A 132 -18.32 -11.09 -22.30
N GLY A 133 -17.06 -11.47 -22.51
CA GLY A 133 -15.99 -10.62 -23.01
C GLY A 133 -15.45 -9.65 -21.97
N ASP A 134 -15.52 -9.98 -20.68
CA ASP A 134 -15.08 -9.11 -19.60
C ASP A 134 -13.59 -9.23 -19.24
N GLY A 135 -12.93 -10.25 -19.79
CA GLY A 135 -11.51 -10.54 -19.61
C GLY A 135 -11.20 -11.66 -18.62
N ALA A 136 -12.20 -12.26 -17.95
CA ALA A 136 -12.08 -13.55 -17.29
C ALA A 136 -12.50 -14.69 -18.22
N ASP A 137 -11.83 -15.83 -18.10
CA ASP A 137 -12.15 -17.06 -18.81
C ASP A 137 -13.29 -17.82 -18.11
N ASP A 138 -14.22 -18.40 -18.87
CA ASP A 138 -15.44 -19.05 -18.36
C ASP A 138 -15.13 -20.12 -17.30
N TYR A 139 -14.14 -20.97 -17.57
CA TYR A 139 -13.61 -21.94 -16.59
C TYR A 139 -13.18 -21.27 -15.28
N VAL A 140 -12.45 -20.15 -15.34
CA VAL A 140 -11.93 -19.46 -14.16
C VAL A 140 -13.08 -18.87 -13.34
N GLU A 141 -14.02 -18.23 -14.01
CA GLU A 141 -15.23 -17.69 -13.40
C GLU A 141 -16.03 -18.76 -12.68
N VAL A 142 -16.41 -19.82 -13.37
CA VAL A 142 -17.28 -20.87 -12.83
C VAL A 142 -16.59 -21.68 -11.72
N ILE A 143 -15.35 -22.11 -11.96
CA ILE A 143 -14.67 -23.08 -11.09
C ILE A 143 -13.92 -22.41 -9.95
N SER A 144 -13.30 -21.25 -10.19
CA SER A 144 -12.41 -20.61 -9.22
C SER A 144 -13.09 -19.50 -8.42
N TYR A 145 -13.91 -18.68 -9.06
CA TYR A 145 -14.54 -17.51 -8.45
C TYR A 145 -16.04 -17.68 -8.19
N HIS A 146 -16.67 -18.67 -8.82
CA HIS A 146 -18.11 -18.93 -8.77
C HIS A 146 -18.98 -17.77 -9.23
N THR A 147 -18.45 -16.95 -10.15
CA THR A 147 -19.20 -15.93 -10.89
C THR A 147 -19.95 -16.54 -12.06
N ASN A 148 -20.73 -15.74 -12.77
CA ASN A 148 -21.51 -16.19 -13.91
C ASN A 148 -20.85 -15.77 -15.22
N ALA A 149 -20.25 -16.74 -15.91
CA ALA A 149 -19.55 -16.55 -17.19
C ALA A 149 -20.38 -15.91 -18.33
N SER A 150 -21.70 -15.82 -18.19
CA SER A 150 -22.56 -15.13 -19.16
C SER A 150 -22.92 -13.70 -18.76
N LEU A 151 -22.43 -13.21 -17.63
CA LEU A 151 -22.75 -11.92 -17.05
C LEU A 151 -21.46 -11.17 -16.70
N ARG A 152 -21.17 -10.14 -17.51
CA ARG A 152 -20.00 -9.27 -17.32
C ARG A 152 -19.86 -8.65 -15.92
N ASP A 153 -20.89 -8.65 -15.10
CA ASP A 153 -20.90 -8.00 -13.78
C ASP A 153 -21.89 -8.79 -12.92
N THR A 154 -21.39 -9.77 -12.18
CA THR A 154 -22.20 -10.76 -11.45
C THR A 154 -22.92 -10.12 -10.26
N ASP A 155 -22.28 -9.20 -9.54
CA ASP A 155 -22.85 -8.58 -8.35
C ASP A 155 -23.52 -7.21 -8.61
N GLY A 156 -23.28 -6.61 -9.77
CA GLY A 156 -23.97 -5.43 -10.28
C GLY A 156 -23.48 -4.12 -9.70
N ASP A 157 -22.23 -4.05 -9.25
CA ASP A 157 -21.63 -2.88 -8.61
C ASP A 157 -21.05 -1.86 -9.62
N GLY A 158 -20.89 -2.28 -10.88
CA GLY A 158 -20.36 -1.48 -11.99
C GLY A 158 -18.90 -1.76 -12.36
N LEU A 159 -18.21 -2.67 -11.68
CA LEU A 159 -17.01 -3.35 -12.15
C LEU A 159 -17.42 -4.56 -13.00
N SER A 160 -16.44 -5.25 -13.57
CA SER A 160 -16.70 -6.54 -14.22
C SER A 160 -15.96 -7.61 -13.48
N ASP A 161 -16.46 -8.85 -13.52
CA ASP A 161 -15.87 -9.97 -12.81
C ASP A 161 -14.37 -10.08 -13.14
N GLY A 162 -14.01 -9.98 -14.42
CA GLY A 162 -12.62 -9.90 -14.88
C GLY A 162 -11.83 -8.69 -14.38
N GLN A 163 -12.44 -7.51 -14.20
CA GLN A 163 -11.79 -6.33 -13.62
C GLN A 163 -11.46 -6.56 -12.14
N GLU A 164 -12.34 -7.22 -11.40
CA GLU A 164 -12.18 -7.50 -9.98
C GLU A 164 -11.18 -8.62 -9.74
N ILE A 165 -11.31 -9.71 -10.49
CA ILE A 165 -10.45 -10.91 -10.43
C ILE A 165 -8.99 -10.57 -10.80
N LEU A 166 -8.79 -9.85 -11.92
CA LEU A 166 -7.45 -9.48 -12.38
C LEU A 166 -6.88 -8.26 -11.66
N GLY A 167 -7.75 -7.54 -10.96
CA GLY A 167 -7.48 -6.29 -10.28
C GLY A 167 -7.56 -5.08 -11.22
N TYR A 168 -8.30 -4.06 -10.76
CA TYR A 168 -8.54 -2.83 -11.50
C TYR A 168 -7.93 -1.64 -10.76
N LEU A 169 -7.09 -0.88 -11.47
CA LEU A 169 -6.31 0.25 -10.91
C LEU A 169 -5.45 -0.08 -9.67
N GLY A 170 -5.19 -1.37 -9.42
CA GLY A 170 -4.39 -1.84 -8.29
C GLY A 170 -5.20 -2.41 -7.13
N TYR A 171 -6.53 -2.37 -7.21
CA TYR A 171 -7.45 -2.96 -6.24
C TYR A 171 -7.95 -4.31 -6.75
N VAL A 172 -8.12 -5.26 -5.84
CA VAL A 172 -8.73 -6.57 -6.09
C VAL A 172 -9.91 -6.67 -5.14
N THR A 173 -11.11 -6.75 -5.69
CA THR A 173 -12.39 -6.80 -4.99
C THR A 173 -13.02 -8.18 -5.16
N ASN A 174 -14.18 -8.40 -4.56
CA ASN A 174 -14.89 -9.66 -4.61
C ASN A 174 -16.07 -9.58 -5.58
N ALA A 175 -15.96 -10.18 -6.76
CA ALA A 175 -16.99 -10.19 -7.82
C ALA A 175 -18.36 -10.84 -7.47
N LEU A 176 -18.54 -11.27 -6.22
CA LEU A 176 -19.81 -11.78 -5.68
C LEU A 176 -20.39 -10.87 -4.59
N ASP A 177 -19.70 -9.80 -4.24
CA ASP A 177 -20.01 -8.91 -3.13
C ASP A 177 -19.78 -7.46 -3.57
N PRO A 178 -20.85 -6.71 -3.85
CA PRO A 178 -20.76 -5.40 -4.49
C PRO A 178 -20.20 -4.29 -3.58
N ASP A 179 -19.73 -4.65 -2.39
CA ASP A 179 -19.23 -3.79 -1.30
C ASP A 179 -18.22 -4.62 -0.46
N THR A 180 -16.99 -4.74 -0.97
CA THR A 180 -15.96 -5.66 -0.46
C THR A 180 -15.57 -5.37 0.99
N ASP A 181 -15.49 -4.11 1.38
CA ASP A 181 -15.10 -3.71 2.74
C ASP A 181 -16.27 -3.49 3.71
N ASN A 182 -17.50 -3.58 3.19
CA ASN A 182 -18.77 -3.48 3.91
C ASN A 182 -19.01 -2.11 4.55
N ASP A 183 -18.54 -1.02 3.93
CA ASP A 183 -18.78 0.36 4.37
C ASP A 183 -20.09 0.96 3.80
N THR A 184 -20.79 0.22 2.94
CA THR A 184 -22.03 0.56 2.22
C THR A 184 -21.88 1.54 1.06
N LEU A 185 -20.66 1.77 0.60
CA LEU A 185 -20.33 2.26 -0.74
C LEU A 185 -20.08 1.05 -1.65
N LEU A 186 -20.33 1.21 -2.95
CA LEU A 186 -20.12 0.10 -3.89
C LEU A 186 -18.71 0.18 -4.47
N ASP A 187 -18.01 -0.93 -4.64
CA ASP A 187 -16.60 -0.92 -5.06
C ASP A 187 -16.42 -0.19 -6.40
N GLY A 188 -17.35 -0.40 -7.34
CA GLY A 188 -17.39 0.31 -8.61
C GLY A 188 -17.51 1.84 -8.47
N LEU A 189 -18.29 2.33 -7.50
CA LEU A 189 -18.40 3.77 -7.22
C LEU A 189 -17.16 4.33 -6.54
N GLU A 190 -16.58 3.55 -5.63
CA GLU A 190 -15.34 3.88 -4.95
C GLU A 190 -14.21 4.12 -5.94
N ILE A 191 -14.00 3.18 -6.86
CA ILE A 191 -12.91 3.32 -7.83
C ILE A 191 -13.22 4.43 -8.85
N THR A 192 -14.44 4.48 -9.39
CA THR A 192 -14.75 5.34 -10.55
C THR A 192 -15.11 6.78 -10.21
N ILE A 193 -15.75 7.03 -9.06
CA ILE A 193 -16.27 8.35 -8.67
C ILE A 193 -15.51 8.94 -7.50
N TYR A 194 -15.35 8.18 -6.42
CA TYR A 194 -14.81 8.71 -5.16
C TYR A 194 -13.29 8.59 -5.08
N HIS A 195 -12.71 7.71 -5.89
CA HIS A 195 -11.29 7.36 -5.88
C HIS A 195 -10.79 6.90 -4.50
N SER A 196 -11.64 6.18 -3.78
CA SER A 196 -11.36 5.53 -2.50
C SER A 196 -10.82 4.10 -2.67
N ASP A 197 -10.41 3.46 -1.57
CA ASP A 197 -9.92 2.09 -1.55
C ASP A 197 -11.07 1.14 -1.16
N PRO A 198 -11.64 0.37 -2.11
CA PRO A 198 -12.80 -0.49 -1.84
C PRO A 198 -12.51 -1.70 -0.94
N THR A 199 -11.27 -1.84 -0.49
CA THR A 199 -10.86 -2.90 0.44
C THR A 199 -10.65 -2.37 1.86
N SER A 200 -10.95 -1.10 2.11
CA SER A 200 -10.64 -0.40 3.35
C SER A 200 -11.74 0.58 3.76
N LEU A 201 -12.55 0.18 4.75
CA LEU A 201 -13.65 0.96 5.32
C LEU A 201 -13.35 2.44 5.62
N ASP A 202 -12.10 2.74 5.97
CA ASP A 202 -11.58 4.07 6.31
C ASP A 202 -10.17 4.18 5.69
N GLY A 203 -10.11 4.66 4.45
CA GLY A 203 -8.92 4.57 3.62
C GLY A 203 -7.80 5.54 4.02
N ASP A 204 -8.13 6.66 4.67
CA ASP A 204 -7.14 7.59 5.22
C ASP A 204 -6.85 7.43 6.72
N GLN A 205 -7.69 6.65 7.42
CA GLN A 205 -7.59 6.29 8.83
C GLN A 205 -7.80 7.45 9.80
N ASP A 206 -8.67 8.40 9.45
CA ASP A 206 -9.03 9.53 10.31
C ASP A 206 -10.19 9.23 11.28
N GLY A 207 -10.93 8.14 11.05
CA GLY A 207 -12.05 7.67 11.84
C GLY A 207 -13.44 7.89 11.23
N LEU A 208 -13.55 8.46 10.03
CA LEU A 208 -14.74 8.42 9.18
C LEU A 208 -14.65 7.24 8.21
N SER A 209 -15.80 6.72 7.74
CA SER A 209 -15.78 5.76 6.65
C SER A 209 -15.79 6.47 5.30
N ASP A 210 -15.23 5.85 4.27
CA ASP A 210 -15.11 6.43 2.93
C ASP A 210 -16.50 6.84 2.40
N ARG A 211 -17.52 6.03 2.68
CA ARG A 211 -18.93 6.31 2.41
C ARG A 211 -19.49 7.52 3.15
N ASP A 212 -19.16 7.71 4.43
CA ASP A 212 -19.64 8.86 5.22
C ASP A 212 -19.01 10.15 4.73
N GLU A 213 -17.73 10.11 4.38
CA GLU A 213 -17.02 11.21 3.76
C GLU A 213 -17.60 11.57 2.39
N ALA A 214 -17.77 10.58 1.52
CA ALA A 214 -18.30 10.72 0.17
C ALA A 214 -19.74 11.26 0.14
N LEU A 215 -20.63 10.71 0.97
CA LEU A 215 -22.09 10.93 0.87
C LEU A 215 -22.64 11.93 1.89
N HIS A 216 -22.03 12.08 3.06
CA HIS A 216 -22.55 12.96 4.12
C HIS A 216 -21.75 14.24 4.29
N HIS A 217 -20.43 14.17 4.23
CA HIS A 217 -19.55 15.30 4.56
C HIS A 217 -18.93 15.98 3.32
N ASN A 218 -18.95 15.29 2.18
CA ASN A 218 -18.32 15.72 0.93
C ASN A 218 -16.83 16.08 1.10
N THR A 219 -16.15 15.32 1.96
CA THR A 219 -14.69 15.33 2.14
C THR A 219 -14.02 14.37 1.15
N ASP A 220 -12.69 14.32 1.15
CA ASP A 220 -11.90 13.43 0.30
C ASP A 220 -11.51 12.18 1.11
N PRO A 221 -12.09 10.99 0.80
CA PRO A 221 -11.89 9.76 1.59
C PRO A 221 -10.42 9.35 1.78
N MET A 222 -9.53 9.84 0.93
CA MET A 222 -8.11 9.50 0.94
C MET A 222 -7.25 10.57 1.63
N LYS A 223 -7.86 11.54 2.33
CA LYS A 223 -7.15 12.65 2.97
C LYS A 223 -7.69 12.97 4.36
N VAL A 224 -6.87 12.61 5.35
CA VAL A 224 -7.13 12.86 6.78
C VAL A 224 -7.57 14.29 7.08
N ASP A 225 -7.13 15.27 6.29
CA ASP A 225 -7.44 16.69 6.43
C ASP A 225 -7.72 17.23 5.01
N THR A 226 -9.01 17.32 4.65
CA THR A 226 -9.45 17.65 3.29
C THR A 226 -9.03 19.05 2.88
N ASP A 227 -9.11 20.03 3.79
CA ASP A 227 -8.85 21.43 3.49
C ASP A 227 -7.41 21.88 3.80
N GLY A 228 -6.68 21.13 4.63
CA GLY A 228 -5.29 21.35 4.98
C GLY A 228 -5.07 22.35 6.12
N ASP A 229 -6.06 22.59 6.98
CA ASP A 229 -5.95 23.53 8.12
C ASP A 229 -5.24 22.93 9.36
N GLY A 230 -5.05 21.61 9.38
CA GLY A 230 -4.35 20.84 10.40
C GLY A 230 -5.26 20.16 11.42
N LEU A 231 -6.58 20.21 11.27
CA LEU A 231 -7.55 19.33 11.92
C LEU A 231 -7.91 18.19 10.97
N SER A 232 -8.24 17.01 11.51
CA SER A 232 -8.78 15.95 10.66
C SER A 232 -10.27 16.15 10.42
N ASP A 233 -10.79 15.62 9.32
CA ASP A 233 -12.19 15.76 8.94
C ASP A 233 -13.12 15.23 10.05
N TYR A 234 -12.78 14.08 10.65
CA TYR A 234 -13.44 13.55 11.85
C TYR A 234 -13.49 14.55 13.00
N MET A 235 -12.35 15.19 13.32
CA MET A 235 -12.25 16.14 14.44
C MET A 235 -13.12 17.36 14.19
N GLU A 236 -13.17 17.83 12.95
CA GLU A 236 -13.97 18.97 12.55
C GLU A 236 -15.48 18.70 12.68
N ILE A 237 -15.92 17.51 12.27
CA ILE A 237 -17.31 17.09 12.45
C ILE A 237 -17.67 16.98 13.94
N ASP A 238 -16.81 16.38 14.77
CA ASP A 238 -17.05 16.25 16.22
C ASP A 238 -17.18 17.63 16.90
N ILE A 239 -16.35 18.61 16.51
CA ILE A 239 -16.42 19.99 17.02
C ILE A 239 -17.42 20.89 16.28
N HIS A 240 -18.14 20.34 15.29
CA HIS A 240 -19.12 21.04 14.45
C HIS A 240 -18.52 22.22 13.65
N SER A 241 -17.31 22.07 13.12
CA SER A 241 -16.76 22.94 12.05
C SER A 241 -17.03 22.37 10.65
N ASP A 242 -16.63 23.13 9.63
CA ASP A 242 -16.76 22.75 8.22
C ASP A 242 -15.43 22.17 7.75
N PRO A 243 -15.33 20.86 7.44
CA PRO A 243 -14.08 20.18 7.07
C PRO A 243 -13.53 20.58 5.68
N ARG A 244 -14.14 21.59 5.06
CA ARG A 244 -13.78 22.08 3.73
C ARG A 244 -13.40 23.56 3.76
N ASP A 245 -13.42 24.18 4.93
CA ASP A 245 -13.08 25.58 5.13
C ASP A 245 -11.71 25.74 5.81
N LEU A 246 -10.68 25.91 4.97
CA LEU A 246 -9.30 26.22 5.36
C LEU A 246 -9.17 27.36 6.38
N PHE A 247 -10.19 28.22 6.51
CA PHE A 247 -10.21 29.33 7.45
C PHE A 247 -11.23 29.19 8.59
N SER A 248 -11.60 27.96 8.94
CA SER A 248 -12.49 27.65 10.06
C SER A 248 -12.07 28.45 11.29
N PRO A 249 -12.97 29.29 11.86
CA PRO A 249 -12.63 30.15 12.99
C PRO A 249 -12.17 29.35 14.21
N ILE A 250 -12.53 28.07 14.29
CA ILE A 250 -12.13 27.15 15.35
C ILE A 250 -10.70 26.64 15.12
N GLY A 251 -10.31 26.31 13.88
CA GLY A 251 -8.93 25.95 13.51
C GLY A 251 -7.94 27.06 13.89
N TRP A 252 -8.25 28.33 13.59
CA TRP A 252 -7.42 29.47 13.99
C TRP A 252 -7.26 29.63 15.51
N ILE A 253 -8.29 29.31 16.29
CA ILE A 253 -8.22 29.36 17.75
C ILE A 253 -7.26 28.28 18.26
N ILE A 254 -7.32 27.06 17.71
CA ILE A 254 -6.46 25.94 18.10
C ILE A 254 -5.00 26.22 17.73
N VAL A 255 -4.74 26.68 16.49
CA VAL A 255 -3.39 27.08 16.04
C VAL A 255 -2.83 28.24 16.89
N ALA A 256 -3.66 29.24 17.21
CA ALA A 256 -3.26 30.32 18.12
C ALA A 256 -2.95 29.81 19.54
N CYS A 257 -3.73 28.87 20.06
CA CYS A 257 -3.48 28.25 21.37
C CYS A 257 -2.19 27.40 21.37
N LEU A 258 -1.95 26.57 20.34
CA LEU A 258 -0.75 25.75 20.24
C LEU A 258 0.52 26.60 20.10
N THR A 259 0.49 27.60 19.23
CA THR A 259 1.63 28.51 19.04
C THR A 259 1.94 29.30 20.32
N THR A 260 0.91 29.76 21.04
CA THR A 260 1.11 30.45 22.33
C THR A 260 1.69 29.51 23.40
N VAL A 261 1.25 28.25 23.48
CA VAL A 261 1.82 27.25 24.41
C VAL A 261 3.28 26.96 24.08
N ILE A 262 3.64 26.81 22.80
CA ILE A 262 5.02 26.61 22.36
C ILE A 262 5.89 27.81 22.74
N VAL A 263 5.43 29.03 22.45
CA VAL A 263 6.14 30.27 22.80
C VAL A 263 6.31 30.39 24.32
N LEU A 264 5.28 30.12 25.11
CA LEU A 264 5.35 30.09 26.57
C LEU A 264 6.34 29.04 27.07
N GLY A 265 6.38 27.85 26.45
CA GLY A 265 7.35 26.80 26.74
C GLY A 265 8.79 27.22 26.42
N MET A 266 9.02 27.91 25.31
CA MET A 266 10.34 28.47 24.95
C MET A 266 10.78 29.56 25.94
N VAL A 267 9.88 30.47 26.31
CA VAL A 267 10.14 31.52 27.31
C VAL A 267 10.43 30.91 28.69
N ALA A 268 9.69 29.88 29.11
CA ALA A 268 9.93 29.15 30.35
C ALA A 268 11.31 28.44 30.34
N ARG A 269 11.69 27.81 29.23
CA ARG A 269 13.04 27.22 29.08
C ARG A 269 14.14 28.28 29.10
N ALA A 270 13.93 29.44 28.48
CA ALA A 270 14.90 30.54 28.48
C ALA A 270 15.10 31.14 29.89
N THR A 271 14.00 31.38 30.61
CA THR A 271 14.05 31.92 31.98
C THR A 271 14.68 30.93 32.96
N THR A 272 14.40 29.63 32.85
CA THR A 272 15.05 28.59 33.67
C THR A 272 16.54 28.46 33.37
N ARG A 273 16.97 28.56 32.11
CA ARG A 273 18.40 28.61 31.73
C ARG A 273 19.10 29.83 32.36
N LYS A 274 18.50 31.04 32.26
CA LYS A 274 19.03 32.25 32.91
C LYS A 274 19.14 32.10 34.43
N LYS A 275 18.10 31.55 35.09
CA LYS A 275 18.11 31.29 36.54
C LYS A 275 19.20 30.28 36.95
N LYS A 276 19.39 29.19 36.20
CA LYS A 276 20.46 28.20 36.45
C LYS A 276 21.85 28.82 36.27
N ALA A 277 22.06 29.62 35.22
CA ALA A 277 23.33 30.32 35.00
C ALA A 277 23.65 31.30 36.14
N ALA A 278 22.67 32.08 36.59
CA ALA A 278 22.84 32.99 37.72
C ALA A 278 23.17 32.24 39.03
N ALA A 279 22.48 31.12 39.30
CA ALA A 279 22.77 30.29 40.47
C ALA A 279 24.20 29.72 40.45
N ALA A 280 24.68 29.27 39.28
CA ALA A 280 26.04 28.75 39.12
C ALA A 280 27.11 29.82 39.39
N VAL A 281 26.89 31.06 38.96
CA VAL A 281 27.80 32.20 39.23
C VAL A 281 27.84 32.51 40.73
N ILE A 282 26.69 32.51 41.41
CA ILE A 282 26.61 32.75 42.85
C ILE A 282 27.33 31.64 43.62
N GLU A 283 27.15 30.38 43.22
CA GLU A 283 27.83 29.23 43.82
C GLU A 283 29.35 29.33 43.64
N ALA A 284 29.82 29.66 42.44
CA ALA A 284 31.23 29.90 42.16
C ALA A 284 31.81 31.01 43.04
N ARG A 285 31.09 32.13 43.21
CA ARG A 285 31.50 33.24 44.09
C ARG A 285 31.57 32.81 45.56
N ASN A 286 30.62 32.01 46.02
CA ASN A 286 30.59 31.52 47.40
C ASN A 286 31.74 30.54 47.68
N LYS A 287 32.07 29.67 46.72
CA LYS A 287 33.22 28.77 46.81
C LYS A 287 34.54 29.53 46.92
N GLU A 288 34.69 30.62 46.16
CA GLU A 288 35.88 31.47 46.24
C GLU A 288 35.95 32.24 47.57
N ARG A 289 34.82 32.75 48.08
CA ARG A 289 34.76 33.35 49.43
C ARG A 289 35.18 32.36 50.51
N GLN A 290 34.75 31.09 50.42
CA GLN A 290 35.18 30.08 51.39
C GLN A 290 36.69 29.82 51.33
N ARG A 291 37.29 29.76 50.13
CA ARG A 291 38.75 29.63 50.00
C ARG A 291 39.49 30.76 50.69
N ILE A 292 39.05 32.00 50.52
CA ILE A 292 39.64 33.17 51.18
C ILE A 292 39.58 33.01 52.70
N VAL A 293 38.42 32.66 53.26
CA VAL A 293 38.27 32.43 54.71
C VAL A 293 39.19 31.32 55.22
N THR A 294 39.33 30.22 54.48
CA THR A 294 40.25 29.13 54.87
C THR A 294 41.72 29.55 54.84
N LEU A 295 42.10 30.39 53.86
CA LEU A 295 43.44 30.97 53.77
C LEU A 295 43.70 31.91 54.95
N GLU A 296 42.74 32.77 55.31
CA GLU A 296 42.82 33.65 56.47
C GLU A 296 43.05 32.84 57.76
N GLN A 297 42.26 31.79 57.99
CA GLN A 297 42.44 30.88 59.13
C GLN A 297 43.83 30.20 59.14
N HIS A 298 44.36 29.85 57.96
CA HIS A 298 45.69 29.25 57.84
C HIS A 298 46.80 30.25 58.18
N VAL A 299 46.68 31.49 57.68
CA VAL A 299 47.60 32.59 57.97
C VAL A 299 47.58 32.93 59.46
N GLU A 300 46.41 33.02 60.09
CA GLU A 300 46.31 33.24 61.54
C GLU A 300 47.01 32.15 62.36
N LYS A 301 46.83 30.88 61.97
CA LYS A 301 47.52 29.74 62.60
C LYS A 301 49.04 29.85 62.44
N MET A 302 49.52 30.25 61.26
CA MET A 302 50.94 30.50 61.01
C MET A 302 51.47 31.61 61.92
N ILE A 303 50.79 32.76 61.98
CA ILE A 303 51.19 33.89 62.83
C ILE A 303 51.28 33.46 64.31
N LYS A 304 50.26 32.76 64.84
CA LYS A 304 50.27 32.25 66.22
C LYS A 304 51.45 31.28 66.47
N LYS A 305 51.76 30.42 65.50
CA LYS A 305 52.91 29.49 65.57
C LYS A 305 54.25 30.22 65.55
N TYR A 306 54.41 31.26 64.72
CA TYR A 306 55.63 32.08 64.68
C TYR A 306 55.80 32.91 65.95
N ALA A 307 54.72 33.52 66.49
CA ALA A 307 54.74 34.23 67.77
C ALA A 307 55.16 33.31 68.93
N ALA A 308 54.63 32.09 69.00
CA ALA A 308 55.01 31.09 70.00
C ALA A 308 56.47 30.61 69.86
N ARG A 309 57.05 30.68 68.65
CA ARG A 309 58.46 30.33 68.38
C ARG A 309 59.42 31.47 68.72
N SER A 310 58.99 32.72 68.50
CA SER A 310 59.72 33.92 68.92
C SER A 310 59.80 34.03 70.45
N MET A 311 58.70 33.72 71.15
CA MET A 311 58.68 33.67 72.62
C MET A 311 59.58 32.58 73.24
N ARG A 312 60.03 31.57 72.48
CA ARG A 312 61.02 30.57 72.97
C ARG A 312 62.48 31.03 72.89
N LYS A 313 62.78 32.18 72.27
CA LYS A 313 64.15 32.70 72.13
C LYS A 313 64.40 34.01 72.86
N PHE A 314 63.46 34.51 73.65
CA PHE A 314 63.63 35.73 74.44
C PHE A 314 63.24 35.47 75.90
N THR A 315 64.13 34.84 76.67
CA THR A 315 64.13 34.98 78.12
C THR A 315 64.78 36.33 78.44
N LEU A 316 63.97 37.35 78.66
CA LEU A 316 64.40 38.58 79.31
C LEU A 316 63.48 38.86 80.49
N GLY A 317 64.11 39.11 81.63
CA GLY A 317 63.49 39.54 82.89
C GLY A 317 62.75 40.88 82.76
N PRO A 318 62.14 41.33 83.87
CA PRO A 318 60.86 42.00 83.85
C PRO A 318 60.95 43.45 83.39
N ILE A 319 60.04 43.85 82.50
CA ILE A 319 59.75 45.26 82.23
C ILE A 319 58.31 45.52 82.66
N LYS A 320 58.20 46.38 83.68
CA LYS A 320 56.96 46.96 84.21
C LYS A 320 56.38 47.99 83.23
N ARG A 321 55.04 48.16 83.31
CA ARG A 321 54.20 49.32 82.89
C ARG A 321 53.94 49.44 81.38
N ASP A 322 52.76 49.76 80.85
CA ASP A 322 51.42 50.12 81.36
C ASP A 322 50.40 49.76 80.26
N TRP A 323 49.16 49.44 80.64
CA TRP A 323 48.03 49.36 79.71
C TRP A 323 47.42 50.75 79.62
N GLU A 324 47.30 51.35 78.42
CA GLU A 324 46.13 52.14 78.05
C GLU A 324 46.08 52.46 76.55
N LEU A 325 44.86 52.38 76.02
CA LEU A 325 44.40 52.71 74.68
C LEU A 325 44.81 54.15 74.29
N GLY A 326 45.08 54.53 73.05
CA GLY A 326 44.53 54.08 71.78
C GLY A 326 44.38 55.34 70.91
N SER A 327 45.47 55.77 70.27
CA SER A 327 45.41 56.75 69.19
C SER A 327 46.58 56.60 68.22
N ARG A 328 46.23 56.19 67.00
CA ARG A 328 46.66 56.80 65.73
C ARG A 328 48.15 56.81 65.36
N TYR A 329 48.42 56.07 64.27
CA TYR A 329 49.57 56.12 63.34
C TYR A 329 50.90 55.63 63.94
N THR A 330 51.71 54.78 63.29
CA THR A 330 52.05 54.71 61.87
C THR A 330 52.45 53.30 61.46
N PHE A 331 51.88 52.81 60.36
CA PHE A 331 52.19 51.56 59.67
C PHE A 331 53.53 51.68 58.89
N LYS A 332 54.60 52.16 59.53
CA LYS A 332 55.87 52.51 58.85
C LYS A 332 57.15 51.93 59.47
N GLU A 333 57.06 51.06 60.47
CA GLU A 333 58.25 50.44 61.10
C GLU A 333 58.20 48.90 61.22
N ILE A 334 57.29 48.24 60.51
CA ILE A 334 57.33 46.77 60.31
C ILE A 334 57.65 46.48 58.83
N GLU A 335 58.67 47.17 58.31
CA GLU A 335 59.27 46.87 57.00
C GLU A 335 60.73 46.42 57.14
N MET A 336 61.04 45.75 58.26
CA MET A 336 62.29 45.00 58.41
C MET A 336 61.95 43.51 58.54
N VAL A 337 62.34 42.75 57.51
CA VAL A 337 62.34 41.27 57.42
C VAL A 337 61.09 40.59 56.84
N LEU A 338 60.50 41.12 55.75
CA LEU A 338 59.68 40.29 54.86
C LEU A 338 60.00 40.59 53.38
N ASP A 339 60.46 39.54 52.70
CA ASP A 339 61.07 39.49 51.38
C ASP A 339 60.30 40.25 50.26
N GLN A 340 61.03 41.08 49.50
CA GLN A 340 60.53 41.96 48.41
C GLN A 340 59.89 41.23 47.21
N ARG A 341 59.77 39.90 47.24
CA ARG A 341 59.13 39.11 46.17
C ARG A 341 57.63 38.91 46.36
N VAL A 342 57.10 39.03 47.58
CA VAL A 342 55.68 38.75 47.85
C VAL A 342 54.78 39.98 47.59
N THR A 343 55.27 41.19 47.86
CA THR A 343 54.52 42.44 47.69
C THR A 343 54.32 42.84 46.23
N ARG A 344 55.26 42.52 45.32
CA ARG A 344 55.06 42.77 43.88
C ARG A 344 54.01 41.86 43.22
N GLY A 345 53.85 40.63 43.72
CA GLY A 345 52.87 39.68 43.17
C GLY A 345 51.41 39.98 43.55
N LEU A 346 51.18 40.69 44.66
CA LEU A 346 49.84 41.05 45.13
C LEU A 346 49.33 42.36 44.50
N LEU A 347 50.22 43.34 44.25
CA LEU A 347 49.87 44.61 43.60
C LEU A 347 49.56 44.46 42.10
N GLN A 348 50.14 43.49 41.39
CA GLN A 348 49.78 43.20 40.00
C GLN A 348 48.40 42.53 39.86
N LYS A 349 47.93 41.83 40.90
CA LYS A 349 46.61 41.17 40.89
C LYS A 349 45.46 42.09 41.31
N SER A 350 45.70 43.15 42.10
CA SER A 350 44.67 44.17 42.34
C SER A 350 44.47 45.08 41.14
N ALA A 351 45.55 45.43 40.41
CA ALA A 351 45.46 46.31 39.25
C ALA A 351 44.70 45.69 38.05
N ALA A 352 44.61 44.36 37.98
CA ALA A 352 43.81 43.66 36.95
C ALA A 352 42.32 43.53 37.33
N LYS A 353 41.93 43.96 38.54
CA LYS A 353 40.55 43.87 39.04
C LYS A 353 39.75 45.15 38.75
N ASP A 354 40.43 46.29 38.68
CA ASP A 354 39.81 47.59 38.43
C ASP A 354 39.61 47.90 36.92
N SER A 355 40.12 47.08 36.01
CA SER A 355 39.96 47.28 34.55
C SER A 355 38.77 46.52 33.93
N ILE A 356 37.93 45.87 34.73
CA ILE A 356 36.76 45.09 34.26
C ILE A 356 35.43 45.72 34.74
N GLU A 357 35.46 46.69 35.65
CA GLU A 357 34.25 47.41 36.12
C GLU A 357 33.73 48.49 35.14
N ASP A 358 34.46 48.81 34.06
CA ASP A 358 34.07 49.89 33.11
C ASP A 358 33.40 49.41 31.80
N GLN A 359 33.03 48.12 31.64
CA GLN A 359 32.34 47.64 30.43
C GLN A 359 30.86 47.23 30.60
N GLU A 360 30.27 47.37 31.79
CA GLU A 360 28.82 47.17 32.00
C GLU A 360 28.06 48.51 32.03
N TYR A 361 28.11 49.27 30.94
CA TYR A 361 27.12 50.34 30.69
C TYR A 361 26.74 50.47 29.21
N ILE A 362 26.57 49.39 28.45
CA ILE A 362 25.84 49.45 27.17
C ILE A 362 25.18 48.08 26.88
N ILE A 363 24.12 47.69 27.59
CA ILE A 363 23.02 46.85 27.03
C ILE A 363 21.73 47.16 27.83
N SER A 364 21.09 48.28 27.51
CA SER A 364 19.65 48.47 27.74
C SER A 364 19.06 49.12 26.49
N THR A 365 17.86 48.68 26.10
CA THR A 365 17.30 48.56 24.72
C THR A 365 17.69 47.25 24.06
#